data_AF-A0A1E7Q953-F1
#
_entry.id   AF-A0A1E7Q953-F1
#
_cell.length_a   1.000
_cell.length_b   1.000
_cell.length_c   1.000
_cell.angle_alpha   90.00
_cell.angle_beta   90.00
_cell.angle_gamma   90.00
#
_symmetry.space_group_name_H-M   'P 1'
#
loop_
_entity.id
_entity.type
_entity.pdbx_description
1 polymer ?
#
loop_
_entity_poly.entity_id
_entity_poly.type
_entity_poly.pdbx_seq_one_letter_code
_entity_poly.pdbx_strand_id
1 'polypeptide(L)'
;MIFKSFVIANVFLFLVSSCSLNATSANSSIVGMRYVNECKNFIESRTSETISQNIDTAYVEIFKKGSVVAFTEGSVGTFGERDKGYKQHWACGFLRNELVYVTAPMQEPIWDLKLEEIFENYELDVKELLFNKEKGEFKYCCEQLFSPDNIKKHNPDF
;
A
#
# COMPACT_ATOMS: atom_id res chain seq x y z
N MET A 1 -40.28 32.28 52.32
CA MET A 1 -40.67 32.62 50.93
C MET A 1 -39.76 33.76 50.47
N ILE A 2 -38.92 33.71 49.45
CA ILE A 2 -38.75 32.84 48.28
C ILE A 2 -37.25 32.93 47.90
N PHE A 3 -36.57 31.79 47.80
CA PHE A 3 -35.28 31.67 47.10
C PHE A 3 -35.57 31.60 45.59
N LYS A 4 -34.91 32.43 44.77
CA LYS A 4 -34.90 32.32 43.29
C LYS A 4 -33.44 32.19 42.85
N SER A 5 -33.02 30.98 42.51
CA SER A 5 -32.84 30.46 41.13
C SER A 5 -31.52 30.98 40.51
N PHE A 6 -30.42 30.24 40.61
CA PHE A 6 -29.98 29.17 39.66
C PHE A 6 -30.04 29.61 38.19
N VAL A 7 -28.91 30.08 37.64
CA VAL A 7 -28.48 29.84 36.25
C VAL A 7 -26.95 29.89 36.20
N ILE A 8 -26.28 28.75 36.44
CA ILE A 8 -24.90 28.56 35.97
C ILE A 8 -25.03 27.95 34.57
N ALA A 9 -25.15 28.80 33.56
CA ALA A 9 -25.05 28.41 32.17
C ALA A 9 -23.56 28.18 31.85
N ASN A 10 -23.01 27.06 32.32
CA ASN A 10 -21.68 26.63 31.88
C ASN A 10 -21.84 25.94 30.53
N VAL A 11 -21.51 26.71 29.50
CA VAL A 11 -21.37 26.32 28.11
C VAL A 11 -20.24 25.28 28.01
N PHE A 12 -20.53 24.03 28.35
CA PHE A 12 -19.74 22.88 27.92
C PHE A 12 -20.39 22.32 26.65
N LEU A 13 -20.28 23.12 25.58
CA LEU A 13 -20.36 22.62 24.21
C LEU A 13 -19.13 21.74 24.01
N PHE A 14 -19.25 20.47 24.40
CA PHE A 14 -18.31 19.44 23.96
C PHE A 14 -18.33 19.43 22.43
N LEU A 15 -17.27 19.99 21.86
CA LEU A 15 -16.84 19.72 20.49
C LEU A 15 -16.53 18.24 20.39
N VAL A 16 -17.57 17.42 20.19
CA VAL A 16 -17.44 16.06 19.69
C VAL A 16 -17.13 16.18 18.20
N SER A 17 -15.91 16.66 17.93
CA SER A 17 -15.39 16.77 16.58
C SER A 17 -15.30 15.35 16.02
N SER A 18 -16.03 15.15 14.94
CA SER A 18 -16.32 13.87 14.32
C SER A 18 -15.06 13.32 13.63
N CYS A 19 -14.23 12.57 14.36
CA CYS A 19 -13.18 11.75 13.76
C CYS A 19 -13.75 10.41 13.24
N SER A 20 -14.70 10.47 12.31
CA SER A 20 -15.32 9.26 11.73
C SER A 20 -14.79 8.89 10.34
N LEU A 21 -13.79 9.62 9.81
CA LEU A 21 -13.31 9.43 8.44
C LEU A 21 -12.09 8.50 8.28
N ASN A 22 -11.49 7.98 9.37
CA ASN A 22 -10.16 7.34 9.29
C ASN A 22 -10.10 5.83 9.59
N ALA A 23 -11.21 5.15 9.90
CA ALA A 23 -11.14 3.73 10.28
C ALA A 23 -10.79 2.81 9.10
N THR A 24 -11.32 3.08 7.90
CA THR A 24 -11.12 2.23 6.71
C THR A 24 -9.72 2.40 6.10
N SER A 25 -9.18 3.63 6.08
CA SER A 25 -7.82 3.92 5.61
C SER A 25 -6.76 3.40 6.59
N ALA A 26 -7.01 3.50 7.90
CA ALA A 26 -6.15 2.90 8.92
C ALA A 26 -6.02 1.38 8.73
N ASN A 27 -7.11 0.68 8.40
CA ASN A 27 -7.06 -0.77 8.20
C ASN A 27 -6.23 -1.17 6.96
N SER A 28 -6.40 -0.45 5.84
CA SER A 28 -5.71 -0.77 4.58
C SER A 28 -4.20 -0.52 4.69
N SER A 29 -3.79 0.59 5.32
CA SER A 29 -2.37 0.90 5.55
C SER A 29 -1.68 -0.12 6.45
N ILE A 30 -2.35 -0.63 7.50
CA ILE A 30 -1.81 -1.68 8.37
C ILE A 30 -1.61 -2.99 7.59
N VAL A 31 -2.62 -3.41 6.81
CA VAL A 31 -2.55 -4.63 6.01
C VAL A 31 -1.46 -4.52 4.94
N GLY A 32 -1.38 -3.39 4.23
CA GLY A 32 -0.34 -3.15 3.23
C GLY A 32 1.06 -3.14 3.84
N MET A 33 1.25 -2.49 5.00
CA MET A 33 2.53 -2.47 5.71
C MET A 33 2.98 -3.88 6.13
N ARG A 34 2.05 -4.74 6.55
CA ARG A 34 2.36 -6.15 6.83
C ARG A 34 2.95 -6.84 5.60
N TYR A 35 2.33 -6.72 4.43
CA TYR A 35 2.84 -7.34 3.21
C TYR A 35 4.19 -6.77 2.78
N VAL A 36 4.38 -5.44 2.89
CA VAL A 36 5.68 -4.79 2.63
C VAL A 36 6.77 -5.38 3.51
N ASN A 37 6.51 -5.48 4.82
CA ASN A 37 7.49 -6.00 5.77
C ASN A 37 7.77 -7.50 5.58
N GLU A 38 6.75 -8.32 5.34
CA GLU A 38 6.92 -9.75 5.08
C GLU A 38 7.74 -9.99 3.80
N CYS A 39 7.42 -9.28 2.72
CA CYS A 39 8.16 -9.34 1.46
C CYS A 39 9.62 -8.88 1.65
N LYS A 40 9.83 -7.74 2.31
CA LYS A 40 11.17 -7.22 2.64
C LYS A 40 11.99 -8.23 3.44
N ASN A 41 11.45 -8.72 4.55
CA ASN A 41 12.15 -9.66 5.42
C ASN A 41 12.50 -10.95 4.69
N PHE A 42 11.61 -11.45 3.83
CA PHE A 42 11.89 -12.62 3.01
C PHE A 42 13.06 -12.36 2.05
N ILE A 43 13.02 -11.27 1.27
CA ILE A 43 14.09 -10.90 0.32
C ILE A 43 15.42 -10.77 1.06
N GLU A 44 15.45 -10.04 2.17
CA GLU A 44 16.69 -9.78 2.92
C GLU A 44 17.24 -11.08 3.53
N SER A 45 16.37 -11.96 4.04
CA SER A 45 16.79 -13.26 4.56
C SER A 45 17.33 -14.19 3.47
N ARG A 46 16.75 -14.14 2.26
CA ARG A 46 17.09 -15.04 1.16
C ARG A 46 18.35 -14.62 0.42
N THR A 47 18.54 -13.32 0.24
CA THR A 47 19.71 -12.74 -0.45
C THR A 47 20.87 -12.46 0.49
N SER A 48 20.64 -12.41 1.80
CA SER A 48 21.60 -11.91 2.79
C SER A 48 22.02 -10.45 2.53
N GLU A 49 21.22 -9.70 1.76
CA GLU A 49 21.43 -8.29 1.44
C GLU A 49 20.23 -7.48 1.92
N THR A 50 20.47 -6.29 2.47
CA THR A 50 19.38 -5.36 2.79
C THR A 50 18.75 -4.83 1.51
N ILE A 51 17.45 -4.51 1.53
CA ILE A 51 16.79 -3.84 0.41
C ILE A 51 17.58 -2.59 0.00
N SER A 52 17.93 -2.52 -1.29
CA SER A 52 18.76 -1.47 -1.89
C SER A 52 18.34 -0.07 -1.44
N GLN A 53 19.33 0.80 -1.24
CA GLN A 53 19.09 2.21 -0.93
C GLN A 53 18.36 2.96 -2.06
N ASN A 54 18.47 2.46 -3.29
CA ASN A 54 17.81 3.08 -4.45
C ASN A 54 16.30 2.79 -4.51
N ILE A 55 15.82 1.75 -3.82
CA ILE A 55 14.39 1.49 -3.71
C ILE A 55 13.80 2.52 -2.76
N ASP A 56 12.93 3.38 -3.27
CA ASP A 56 12.32 4.50 -2.56
C ASP A 56 10.80 4.36 -2.38
N THR A 57 10.20 3.40 -3.08
CA THR A 57 8.74 3.23 -3.13
C THR A 57 8.36 1.76 -3.05
N ALA A 58 7.22 1.50 -2.42
CA ALA A 58 6.55 0.21 -2.45
C ALA A 58 5.08 0.40 -2.81
N TYR A 59 4.66 -0.21 -3.90
CA TYR A 59 3.28 -0.27 -4.34
C TYR A 59 2.65 -1.57 -3.84
N VAL A 60 1.46 -1.48 -3.26
CA VAL A 60 0.71 -2.66 -2.81
C VAL A 60 -0.64 -2.67 -3.49
N GLU A 61 -0.87 -3.68 -4.31
CA GLU A 61 -2.17 -3.95 -4.90
C GLU A 61 -2.87 -5.01 -4.06
N ILE A 62 -4.05 -4.69 -3.54
CA ILE A 62 -4.90 -5.60 -2.77
C ILE A 62 -6.11 -5.97 -3.62
N PHE A 63 -6.32 -7.27 -3.80
CA PHE A 63 -7.46 -7.87 -4.48
C PHE A 63 -8.15 -8.84 -3.52
N LYS A 64 -9.31 -9.39 -3.90
CA LYS A 64 -10.16 -10.20 -3.00
C LYS A 64 -9.44 -11.43 -2.47
N LYS A 65 -8.60 -12.06 -3.29
CA LYS A 65 -7.92 -13.32 -2.97
C LYS A 65 -6.48 -13.15 -2.45
N GLY A 66 -5.93 -11.93 -2.43
CA GLY A 66 -4.53 -11.72 -2.07
C GLY A 66 -3.98 -10.31 -2.27
N SER A 67 -2.65 -10.21 -2.40
CA SER A 67 -1.97 -8.94 -2.66
C SER A 67 -0.72 -9.13 -3.51
N VAL A 68 -0.33 -8.11 -4.26
CA VAL A 68 1.01 -7.98 -4.85
C VAL A 68 1.71 -6.77 -4.24
N VAL A 69 2.99 -6.91 -3.95
CA VAL A 69 3.88 -5.83 -3.52
C VAL A 69 4.94 -5.65 -4.60
N ALA A 70 5.16 -4.42 -5.07
CA ALA A 70 6.25 -4.08 -5.98
C ALA A 70 7.16 -3.03 -5.33
N PHE A 71 8.45 -3.33 -5.24
CA PHE A 71 9.49 -2.42 -4.77
C PHE A 71 10.16 -1.75 -5.95
N THR A 72 10.18 -0.41 -5.94
CA THR A 72 10.59 0.40 -7.09
C THR A 72 11.57 1.50 -6.70
N GLU A 73 12.40 1.90 -7.67
CA GLU A 73 13.11 3.16 -7.72
C GLU A 73 12.28 4.10 -8.61
N GLY A 74 11.77 5.18 -8.02
CA GLY A 74 10.89 6.14 -8.71
C GLY A 74 9.45 5.67 -8.91
N SER A 75 8.63 6.62 -9.35
CA SER A 75 7.18 6.51 -9.45
C SER A 75 6.73 5.77 -10.71
N VAL A 76 5.79 4.82 -10.59
CA VAL A 76 5.25 4.03 -11.71
C VAL A 76 4.30 4.83 -12.62
N GLY A 77 3.68 5.88 -12.09
CA GLY A 77 2.76 6.76 -12.82
C GLY A 77 1.27 6.62 -12.47
N THR A 78 0.91 5.81 -11.47
CA THR A 78 -0.48 5.60 -11.05
C THR A 78 -0.99 6.66 -10.07
N PHE A 79 -0.10 7.24 -9.24
CA PHE A 79 -0.41 8.31 -8.28
C PHE A 79 0.09 9.70 -8.71
N GLY A 80 0.60 9.82 -9.93
CA GLY A 80 1.26 11.03 -10.43
C GLY A 80 2.03 10.75 -11.72
N GLU A 81 2.87 11.69 -12.15
CA GLU A 81 3.75 11.47 -13.31
C GLU A 81 4.71 10.31 -13.06
N ARG A 82 4.97 9.52 -14.10
CA ARG A 82 5.97 8.44 -14.07
C ARG A 82 7.37 9.03 -14.11
N ASP A 83 8.23 8.56 -13.22
CA ASP A 83 9.63 8.96 -13.25
C ASP A 83 10.36 8.33 -14.45
N LYS A 84 11.15 9.13 -15.17
CA LYS A 84 11.94 8.65 -16.33
C LYS A 84 12.94 7.54 -15.95
N GLY A 85 13.40 7.56 -14.70
CA GLY A 85 14.30 6.56 -14.13
C GLY A 85 13.59 5.36 -13.49
N TYR A 86 12.26 5.23 -13.64
CA TYR A 86 11.49 4.18 -13.01
C TYR A 86 12.11 2.79 -13.23
N LYS A 87 12.28 2.06 -12.13
CA LYS A 87 12.73 0.68 -12.17
C LYS A 87 12.06 -0.14 -11.07
N GLN A 88 11.39 -1.23 -11.45
CA GLN A 88 11.00 -2.26 -10.49
C GLN A 88 12.23 -3.11 -10.14
N HIS A 89 12.43 -3.38 -8.86
CA HIS A 89 13.54 -4.20 -8.37
C HIS A 89 13.09 -5.59 -7.92
N TRP A 90 11.97 -5.62 -7.20
CA TRP A 90 11.40 -6.84 -6.65
C TRP A 90 9.89 -6.78 -6.69
N ALA A 91 9.25 -7.93 -6.82
CA ALA A 91 7.83 -8.09 -6.56
C ALA A 91 7.56 -9.34 -5.74
N CYS A 92 6.57 -9.27 -4.86
CA CYS A 92 6.07 -10.39 -4.07
C CYS A 92 4.58 -10.56 -4.32
N GLY A 93 4.11 -11.80 -4.33
CA GLY A 93 2.68 -12.11 -4.34
C GLY A 93 2.27 -12.86 -3.10
N PHE A 94 1.08 -12.52 -2.62
CA PHE A 94 0.45 -13.12 -1.47
C PHE A 94 -0.91 -13.69 -1.88
N LEU A 95 -1.20 -14.92 -1.47
CA LEU A 95 -2.53 -15.53 -1.60
C LEU A 95 -3.02 -15.91 -0.21
N ARG A 96 -4.25 -15.51 0.14
CA ARG A 96 -4.83 -15.78 1.48
C ARG A 96 -3.92 -15.38 2.66
N ASN A 97 -3.14 -14.31 2.48
CA ASN A 97 -2.12 -13.80 3.40
C ASN A 97 -0.83 -14.63 3.50
N GLU A 98 -0.60 -15.61 2.63
CA GLU A 98 0.65 -16.35 2.57
C GLU A 98 1.49 -15.84 1.40
N LEU A 99 2.79 -15.61 1.62
CA LEU A 99 3.73 -15.23 0.57
C LEU A 99 3.95 -16.44 -0.34
N VAL A 100 3.55 -16.33 -1.60
CA VAL A 100 3.55 -17.44 -2.56
C VAL A 100 4.57 -17.29 -3.68
N TYR A 101 4.99 -16.06 -3.99
CA TYR A 101 6.10 -15.85 -4.92
C TYR A 101 6.89 -14.60 -4.57
N VAL A 102 8.16 -14.62 -4.95
CA VAL A 102 9.05 -13.45 -4.99
C VAL A 102 9.82 -13.51 -6.30
N THR A 103 9.91 -12.38 -7.01
CA THR A 103 10.60 -12.27 -8.29
C THR A 103 11.39 -10.96 -8.34
N ALA A 104 12.54 -10.99 -9.00
CA ALA A 104 13.18 -9.79 -9.54
C ALA A 104 12.91 -9.75 -11.05
N PRO A 105 12.81 -8.56 -11.68
CA PRO A 105 12.68 -8.49 -13.14
C PRO A 105 13.77 -9.32 -13.82
N MET A 106 13.35 -10.13 -14.80
CA MET A 106 14.22 -11.01 -15.58
C MET A 106 14.89 -12.17 -14.81
N GLN A 107 14.45 -12.47 -13.59
CA GLN A 107 14.87 -13.67 -12.85
C GLN A 107 13.72 -14.68 -12.75
N GLU A 108 14.05 -15.97 -12.77
CA GLU A 108 13.08 -17.03 -12.49
C GLU A 108 12.44 -16.77 -11.11
N PRO A 109 11.10 -16.88 -10.99
CA PRO A 109 10.43 -16.71 -9.72
C PRO A 109 11.01 -17.68 -8.69
N ILE A 110 11.14 -17.23 -7.45
CA ILE A 110 11.82 -17.98 -6.38
C ILE A 110 11.03 -19.25 -5.97
N TRP A 111 9.84 -19.51 -6.55
CA TRP A 111 9.03 -20.71 -6.32
C TRP A 111 8.16 -21.17 -7.51
N ASP A 112 7.89 -22.49 -7.52
CA ASP A 112 6.88 -23.16 -8.35
C ASP A 112 5.49 -23.01 -7.72
N LEU A 113 4.74 -22.00 -8.15
CA LEU A 113 3.30 -21.93 -7.89
C LEU A 113 2.58 -23.02 -8.68
N LYS A 114 1.58 -23.67 -8.06
CA LYS A 114 0.68 -24.55 -8.81
C LYS A 114 -0.15 -23.71 -9.78
N LEU A 115 -0.37 -24.21 -10.99
CA LEU A 115 -1.09 -23.51 -12.06
C LEU A 115 -2.51 -23.08 -11.64
N GLU A 116 -3.12 -23.79 -10.67
CA GLU A 116 -4.45 -23.49 -10.14
C GLU A 116 -4.48 -22.34 -9.11
N GLU A 117 -3.32 -21.84 -8.71
CA GLU A 117 -3.14 -20.73 -7.75
C GLU A 117 -2.76 -19.42 -8.45
N ILE A 118 -2.75 -19.41 -9.79
CA ILE A 118 -2.48 -18.22 -10.58
C ILE A 118 -3.56 -17.17 -10.28
N PHE A 119 -3.11 -15.95 -10.02
CA PHE A 119 -3.97 -14.78 -9.84
C PHE A 119 -4.90 -14.66 -11.05
N GLU A 120 -6.17 -15.05 -10.88
CA GLU A 120 -7.17 -14.89 -11.93
C GLU A 120 -7.30 -13.39 -12.23
N ASN A 121 -6.92 -13.06 -13.46
CA ASN A 121 -6.71 -11.71 -13.94
C ASN A 121 -7.97 -10.83 -13.88
N TYR A 122 -7.78 -9.60 -13.41
CA TYR A 122 -8.70 -8.45 -13.44
C TYR A 122 -9.98 -8.57 -12.58
N GLU A 123 -9.80 -8.59 -11.26
CA GLU A 123 -10.89 -8.17 -10.36
C GLU A 123 -11.09 -6.65 -10.46
N LEU A 124 -12.34 -6.20 -10.55
CA LEU A 124 -12.70 -4.79 -10.78
C LEU A 124 -12.50 -3.89 -9.53
N ASP A 125 -12.14 -4.46 -8.39
CA ASP A 125 -12.00 -3.78 -7.10
C ASP A 125 -10.58 -3.93 -6.52
N VAL A 126 -9.55 -3.65 -7.34
CA VAL A 126 -8.17 -3.59 -6.84
C VAL A 126 -7.97 -2.27 -6.10
N LYS A 127 -7.55 -2.34 -4.84
CA LYS A 127 -7.07 -1.18 -4.11
C LYS A 127 -5.56 -1.09 -4.23
N GLU A 128 -5.08 0.05 -4.72
CA GLU A 128 -3.66 0.35 -4.81
C GLU A 128 -3.25 1.23 -3.62
N LEU A 129 -2.18 0.85 -2.93
CA LEU A 129 -1.59 1.60 -1.83
C LEU A 129 -0.16 2.00 -2.22
N LEU A 130 0.24 3.22 -1.86
CA LEU A 130 1.60 3.71 -2.02
C LEU A 130 2.28 3.88 -0.66
N PHE A 131 3.50 3.34 -0.56
CA PHE A 131 4.39 3.55 0.56
C PHE A 131 5.71 4.18 0.09
N ASN A 132 6.13 5.25 0.74
CA ASN A 132 7.40 5.93 0.46
C ASN A 132 8.43 5.54 1.52
N LYS A 133 9.68 5.32 1.11
CA LYS A 133 10.80 5.03 2.01
C LYS A 133 11.35 6.33 2.57
N GLU A 134 11.25 6.50 3.88
CA GLU A 134 11.80 7.63 4.61
C GLU A 134 12.79 7.13 5.66
N LYS A 135 14.05 7.57 5.57
CA LYS A 135 15.12 7.19 6.53
C LYS A 135 15.28 5.66 6.68
N GLY A 136 15.11 4.92 5.59
CA GLY A 136 15.28 3.46 5.56
C GLY A 136 13.99 2.65 5.80
N GLU A 137 12.91 3.30 6.23
CA GLU A 137 11.64 2.65 6.56
C GLU A 137 10.54 3.07 5.59
N PHE A 138 9.70 2.12 5.17
CA PHE A 138 8.52 2.43 4.36
C PHE A 138 7.43 3.05 5.24
N LYS A 139 6.76 4.07 4.72
CA LYS A 139 5.64 4.74 5.35
C LYS A 139 4.49 4.86 4.38
N TYR A 140 3.29 4.62 4.88
CA TYR A 140 2.08 4.78 4.10
C TYR A 140 1.92 6.23 3.65
N CYS A 141 1.70 6.43 2.36
CA CYS A 141 1.48 7.74 1.75
C CYS A 141 -0.02 7.92 1.45
N CYS A 142 -0.57 7.06 0.59
CA CYS A 142 -1.93 7.20 0.08
C CYS A 142 -2.47 5.91 -0.51
N GLU A 143 -3.77 5.90 -0.81
CA GLU A 143 -4.47 4.80 -1.47
C GLU A 143 -5.43 5.33 -2.54
N GLN A 144 -5.69 4.49 -3.55
CA GLN A 144 -6.71 4.71 -4.56
C GLN A 144 -7.31 3.38 -5.02
N LEU A 145 -8.45 3.44 -5.71
CA LEU A 145 -8.87 2.31 -6.54
C LEU A 145 -8.00 2.31 -7.79
N PHE A 146 -7.50 1.13 -8.14
CA PHE A 146 -6.77 0.94 -9.39
C PHE A 146 -7.69 1.24 -10.57
N SER A 147 -7.20 2.07 -11.48
CA SER A 147 -7.84 2.31 -12.77
C SER A 147 -6.75 2.48 -13.81
N PRO A 148 -6.82 1.78 -14.95
CA PRO A 148 -5.93 2.03 -16.09
C PRO A 148 -5.96 3.49 -16.55
N ASP A 149 -7.07 4.19 -16.31
CA ASP A 149 -7.20 5.61 -16.67
C ASP A 149 -6.34 6.51 -15.78
N ASN A 150 -5.93 6.09 -14.58
CA ASN A 150 -5.01 6.87 -13.75
C ASN A 150 -3.65 7.00 -14.44
N ILE A 151 -3.15 5.93 -15.06
CA ILE A 151 -1.89 5.97 -15.81
C ILE A 151 -2.01 6.93 -16.98
N LYS A 152 -3.07 6.81 -17.79
CA LYS A 152 -3.30 7.70 -18.95
C LYS A 152 -3.49 9.16 -18.54
N LYS A 153 -4.20 9.41 -17.44
CA LYS A 153 -4.45 10.75 -16.90
C LYS A 153 -3.13 11.43 -16.52
N HIS A 154 -2.21 10.69 -15.92
CA HIS A 154 -0.94 11.24 -15.47
C HIS A 154 0.16 11.20 -16.54
N ASN A 155 0.00 10.34 -17.55
CA ASN A 155 1.01 10.08 -18.56
C ASN A 155 0.34 9.97 -19.95
N PRO A 156 -0.16 11.08 -20.51
CA PRO A 156 -0.97 11.06 -21.74
C PRO A 156 -0.18 10.68 -23.00
N ASP A 157 1.15 10.77 -22.93
CA ASP A 157 2.07 10.46 -24.04
C ASP A 157 2.58 8.99 -24.02
N PHE A 158 2.10 8.18 -23.07
CA PHE A 158 2.40 6.74 -22.95
C PHE A 158 1.36 5.86 -23.64
#